data_AF-A0A0R1XTF1-F1
#
_entry.id   AF-A0A0R1XTF1-F1
#
_cell.length_a   1.000
_cell.length_b   1.000
_cell.length_c   1.000
_cell.angle_alpha   90.00
_cell.angle_beta   90.00
_cell.angle_gamma   90.00
#
_symmetry.space_group_name_H-M   'P 1'
#
loop_
_entity.id
_entity.type
_entity.pdbx_description
1 polymer ?
#
loop_
_entity_poly.entity_id
_entity_poly.type
_entity_poly.pdbx_seq_one_letter_code
_entity_poly.pdbx_strand_id
1 'polypeptide(L)'
;MMDIKVQDFVDRIEANTYTHFEATKSDAVANKDGIEALLTPALAAISEAVATGHLAQAKLVLTGKANVVYRLETGVVNLPFENTKKVFQFYDLEETVPVRIYLITEAEDLNASGFRIDEMGTADDLMTNEAAVAAKINAQASEQWTYVNAHLGEVAAAKEKAAAAFKAKQAAAKKTPAKKTTAKRTTTRRKATARKATTAAKKTTTAAAKRTTTAKKPTTAATKRSTAAKKTTTTRRTTAAKKSTN
;
A
#
# COMPACT_ATOMS: atom_id res chain seq x y z
N MET A 1 -19.42 5.42 2.91
CA MET A 1 -17.98 5.58 3.14
C MET A 1 -17.41 4.38 3.86
N MET A 2 -16.78 3.51 3.08
CA MET A 2 -15.88 2.50 3.61
C MET A 2 -14.56 3.19 3.99
N ASP A 3 -14.44 3.52 5.28
CA ASP A 3 -13.25 4.08 5.87
C ASP A 3 -12.56 3.04 6.75
N ILE A 4 -11.24 3.12 6.85
CA ILE A 4 -10.45 2.21 7.68
C ILE A 4 -9.40 2.99 8.47
N LYS A 5 -9.19 2.59 9.72
CA LYS A 5 -8.05 3.09 10.50
C LYS A 5 -6.77 2.59 9.85
N VAL A 6 -5.77 3.46 9.68
CA VAL A 6 -4.51 3.10 9.01
C VAL A 6 -3.83 1.92 9.71
N GLN A 7 -3.81 1.89 11.04
CA GLN A 7 -3.30 0.73 11.79
C GLN A 7 -4.04 -0.56 11.44
N ASP A 8 -5.38 -0.55 11.43
CA ASP A 8 -6.19 -1.73 11.12
C ASP A 8 -5.96 -2.22 9.69
N PHE A 9 -5.75 -1.29 8.74
CA PHE A 9 -5.37 -1.63 7.37
C PHE A 9 -4.04 -2.38 7.32
N VAL A 10 -3.01 -1.86 8.01
CA VAL A 10 -1.70 -2.51 8.10
C VAL A 10 -1.84 -3.90 8.72
N ASP A 11 -2.51 -4.00 9.86
CA ASP A 11 -2.66 -5.25 10.61
C ASP A 11 -3.42 -6.32 9.80
N ARG A 12 -4.49 -5.94 9.09
CA ARG A 12 -5.25 -6.87 8.24
C ARG A 12 -4.41 -7.40 7.08
N ILE A 13 -3.57 -6.57 6.47
CA ILE A 13 -2.69 -7.02 5.39
C ILE A 13 -1.59 -7.94 5.93
N GLU A 14 -0.96 -7.58 7.06
CA GLU A 14 0.06 -8.44 7.68
C GLU A 14 -0.52 -9.79 8.17
N ALA A 15 -1.78 -9.78 8.63
CA ALA A 15 -2.51 -10.98 9.01
C ALA A 15 -3.10 -11.76 7.83
N ASN A 16 -2.90 -11.33 6.58
CA ASN A 16 -3.54 -11.90 5.38
C ASN A 16 -5.07 -12.00 5.48
N THR A 17 -5.70 -11.06 6.18
CA THR A 17 -7.14 -10.99 6.40
C THR A 17 -7.79 -10.09 5.34
N TYR A 18 -7.75 -10.57 4.10
CA TYR A 18 -8.35 -9.92 2.94
C TYR A 18 -8.76 -10.97 1.90
N THR A 19 -9.69 -10.61 1.02
CA THR A 19 -10.14 -11.49 -0.07
C THR A 19 -9.03 -11.61 -1.12
N HIS A 20 -8.64 -12.85 -1.43
CA HIS A 20 -7.64 -13.13 -2.48
C HIS A 20 -8.33 -13.77 -3.68
N PHE A 21 -8.10 -13.19 -4.86
CA PHE A 21 -8.45 -13.79 -6.14
C PHE A 21 -7.18 -13.87 -7.00
N GLU A 22 -6.90 -15.02 -7.59
CA GLU A 22 -5.79 -15.16 -8.54
C GLU A 22 -6.23 -15.99 -9.74
N ALA A 23 -5.95 -15.47 -10.92
CA ALA A 23 -6.16 -16.16 -12.18
C ALA A 23 -4.91 -16.06 -13.05
N THR A 24 -4.55 -17.16 -13.69
CA THR A 24 -3.50 -17.19 -14.71
C THR A 24 -4.13 -17.55 -16.05
N LYS A 25 -3.82 -16.76 -17.07
CA LYS A 25 -4.29 -16.94 -18.45
C LYS A 25 -3.12 -16.77 -19.42
N SER A 26 -3.30 -17.24 -20.65
CA SER A 26 -2.31 -17.00 -21.70
C SER A 26 -2.62 -15.70 -22.46
N ASP A 27 -1.59 -15.08 -23.02
CA ASP A 27 -1.71 -13.93 -23.94
C ASP A 27 -2.65 -14.20 -25.13
N ALA A 28 -2.65 -15.43 -25.65
CA ALA A 28 -3.55 -15.84 -26.73
C ALA A 28 -5.03 -15.74 -26.35
N VAL A 29 -5.36 -16.01 -25.08
CA VAL A 29 -6.74 -15.87 -24.57
C VAL A 29 -7.08 -14.39 -24.42
N ALA A 30 -6.15 -13.58 -23.90
CA ALA A 30 -6.34 -12.14 -23.81
C ALA A 30 -6.55 -11.47 -25.18
N ASN A 31 -5.85 -11.92 -26.21
CA ASN A 31 -6.01 -11.41 -27.58
C ASN A 31 -7.33 -11.84 -28.26
N LYS A 32 -7.90 -12.97 -27.83
CA LYS A 32 -9.16 -13.48 -28.39
C LYS A 32 -10.38 -12.91 -27.66
N ASP A 33 -10.38 -13.01 -26.33
CA ASP A 33 -11.54 -12.71 -25.49
C ASP A 33 -11.52 -11.27 -24.96
N GLY A 34 -10.37 -10.60 -25.05
CA GLY A 34 -10.16 -9.25 -24.50
C GLY A 34 -9.82 -9.27 -23.01
N ILE A 35 -9.07 -8.27 -22.57
CA ILE A 35 -8.64 -8.11 -21.17
C ILE A 35 -9.84 -7.88 -20.24
N GLU A 36 -10.86 -7.18 -20.73
CA GLU A 36 -12.06 -6.82 -19.98
C GLU A 36 -12.83 -8.07 -19.50
N ALA A 37 -12.96 -9.07 -20.39
CA ALA A 37 -13.59 -10.35 -20.05
C ALA A 37 -12.78 -11.11 -18.99
N LEU A 38 -11.45 -11.02 -19.02
CA LEU A 38 -10.58 -11.68 -18.06
C LEU A 38 -10.56 -10.99 -16.70
N LEU A 39 -10.78 -9.67 -16.65
CA LEU A 39 -10.86 -8.89 -15.42
C LEU A 39 -12.25 -8.94 -14.76
N THR A 40 -13.30 -9.32 -15.48
CA THR A 40 -14.66 -9.45 -14.95
C THR A 40 -14.74 -10.23 -13.63
N PRO A 41 -14.17 -11.45 -13.48
CA PRO A 41 -14.21 -12.17 -12.20
C PRO A 41 -13.37 -11.49 -11.10
N ALA A 42 -12.28 -10.81 -11.46
CA ALA A 42 -11.47 -10.05 -10.50
C ALA A 42 -12.25 -8.83 -9.97
N LEU A 43 -12.94 -8.11 -10.85
CA LEU A 43 -13.81 -6.98 -10.49
C LEU A 43 -14.96 -7.41 -9.58
N ALA A 44 -15.60 -8.54 -9.89
CA ALA A 44 -16.66 -9.10 -9.06
C ALA A 44 -16.17 -9.41 -7.63
N ALA A 45 -14.97 -10.00 -7.50
CA ALA A 45 -14.37 -10.29 -6.20
C ALA A 45 -14.06 -9.02 -5.38
N ILE A 46 -13.56 -7.97 -6.02
CA ILE A 46 -13.34 -6.67 -5.36
C ILE A 46 -14.67 -6.02 -4.95
N SER A 47 -15.67 -6.05 -5.84
CA SER A 47 -17.00 -5.48 -5.59
C SER A 47 -17.69 -6.15 -4.40
N GLU A 48 -17.67 -7.48 -4.34
CA GLU A 48 -18.21 -8.24 -3.22
C GLU A 48 -17.48 -7.94 -1.90
N ALA A 49 -16.14 -7.84 -1.95
CA ALA A 49 -15.35 -7.51 -0.76
C ALA A 49 -15.64 -6.09 -0.26
N VAL A 50 -15.71 -5.11 -1.15
CA VAL A 50 -16.06 -3.73 -0.79
C VAL A 50 -17.48 -3.66 -0.22
N ALA A 51 -18.44 -4.36 -0.83
CA ALA A 51 -19.82 -4.41 -0.34
C ALA A 51 -19.95 -5.04 1.06
N THR A 52 -19.03 -5.94 1.43
CA THR A 52 -18.97 -6.58 2.74
C THR A 52 -18.02 -5.89 3.72
N GLY A 53 -17.37 -4.79 3.32
CA GLY A 53 -16.44 -4.03 4.17
C GLY A 53 -15.08 -4.71 4.39
N HIS A 54 -14.70 -5.63 3.49
CA HIS A 54 -13.43 -6.35 3.50
C HIS A 54 -12.43 -5.77 2.49
N LEU A 55 -11.15 -5.84 2.84
CA LEU A 55 -10.06 -5.55 1.89
C LEU A 55 -9.96 -6.69 0.89
N ALA A 56 -9.48 -6.40 -0.32
CA ALA A 56 -9.30 -7.41 -1.35
C ALA A 56 -8.10 -7.13 -2.26
N GLN A 57 -7.54 -8.22 -2.77
CA GLN A 57 -6.53 -8.27 -3.79
C GLN A 57 -6.97 -9.28 -4.86
N ALA A 58 -7.05 -8.83 -6.11
CA ALA A 58 -7.37 -9.66 -7.24
C ALA A 58 -6.26 -9.57 -8.30
N LYS A 59 -5.60 -10.69 -8.58
CA LYS A 59 -4.44 -10.79 -9.45
C LYS A 59 -4.77 -11.58 -10.72
N LEU A 60 -4.53 -10.98 -11.87
CA LEU A 60 -4.59 -11.62 -13.17
C LEU A 60 -3.19 -11.66 -13.78
N VAL A 61 -2.65 -12.85 -13.98
CA VAL A 61 -1.35 -13.09 -14.61
C VAL A 61 -1.57 -13.54 -16.04
N LEU A 62 -1.02 -12.79 -16.99
CA LEU A 62 -0.97 -13.14 -18.41
C LEU A 62 0.43 -13.63 -18.76
N THR A 63 0.50 -14.84 -19.32
CA THR A 63 1.76 -15.48 -19.69
C THR A 63 1.81 -15.73 -21.20
N GLY A 64 2.97 -15.49 -21.81
CA GLY A 64 3.15 -15.70 -23.25
C GLY A 64 4.31 -14.88 -23.81
N LYS A 65 4.09 -14.23 -24.97
CA LYS A 65 5.05 -13.30 -25.57
C LYS A 65 5.21 -12.04 -24.75
N ALA A 66 4.08 -11.48 -24.30
CA ALA A 66 4.03 -10.41 -23.31
C ALA A 66 3.63 -11.01 -21.96
N ASN A 67 4.50 -10.88 -20.95
CA ASN A 67 4.16 -11.23 -19.58
C ASN A 67 3.63 -9.97 -18.89
N VAL A 68 2.35 -9.98 -18.54
CA VAL A 68 1.67 -8.84 -17.90
C VAL A 68 0.94 -9.33 -16.66
N VAL A 69 1.11 -8.63 -15.55
CA VAL A 69 0.39 -8.89 -14.30
C VAL A 69 -0.48 -7.68 -13.99
N TYR A 70 -1.79 -7.89 -13.92
CA TYR A 70 -2.72 -6.91 -13.39
C TYR A 70 -3.06 -7.31 -11.95
N ARG A 71 -2.96 -6.38 -11.00
CA ARG A 71 -3.42 -6.53 -9.62
C ARG A 71 -4.38 -5.40 -9.28
N LEU A 72 -5.61 -5.75 -8.93
CA LEU A 72 -6.57 -4.84 -8.34
C LEU A 72 -6.49 -4.97 -6.83
N GLU A 73 -6.26 -3.87 -6.13
CA GLU A 73 -6.08 -3.85 -4.68
C GLU A 73 -6.92 -2.74 -4.04
N THR A 74 -7.56 -3.04 -2.92
CA THR A 74 -8.19 -2.02 -2.07
C THR A 74 -7.14 -1.39 -1.15
N GLY A 75 -6.74 -0.15 -1.39
CA GLY A 75 -5.69 0.52 -0.62
C GLY A 75 -6.15 1.82 0.01
N VAL A 76 -5.34 2.34 0.93
CA VAL A 76 -5.54 3.69 1.49
C VAL A 76 -4.70 4.76 0.77
N VAL A 77 -3.65 4.33 0.07
CA VAL A 77 -2.69 5.17 -0.65
C VAL A 77 -2.16 4.39 -1.85
N ASN A 78 -1.49 5.10 -2.77
CA ASN A 78 -0.82 4.55 -3.93
C ASN A 78 0.44 3.72 -3.57
N LEU A 79 0.23 2.61 -2.87
CA LEU A 79 1.23 1.62 -2.47
C LEU A 79 0.63 0.22 -2.61
N PRO A 80 1.38 -0.74 -3.17
CA PRO A 80 0.95 -2.13 -3.20
C PRO A 80 0.95 -2.72 -1.78
N PHE A 81 0.16 -3.77 -1.55
CA PHE A 81 0.06 -4.45 -0.25
C PHE A 81 1.42 -4.94 0.26
N GLU A 82 2.31 -5.33 -0.64
CA GLU A 82 3.68 -5.74 -0.32
C GLU A 82 4.48 -4.64 0.41
N ASN A 83 4.13 -3.38 0.17
CA ASN A 83 4.77 -2.21 0.76
C ASN A 83 3.90 -1.53 1.84
N THR A 84 2.88 -2.20 2.37
CA THR A 84 1.97 -1.66 3.41
C THR A 84 2.71 -1.14 4.65
N LYS A 85 3.87 -1.73 4.97
CA LYS A 85 4.74 -1.23 6.05
C LYS A 85 5.24 0.19 5.83
N LYS A 86 5.14 0.77 4.63
CA LYS A 86 5.57 2.15 4.34
C LYS A 86 4.42 3.16 4.43
N VAL A 87 3.20 2.72 4.72
CA VAL A 87 2.01 3.60 4.79
C VAL A 87 2.16 4.67 5.86
N PHE A 88 2.90 4.40 6.96
CA PHE A 88 3.20 5.39 7.99
C PHE A 88 3.97 6.63 7.48
N GLN A 89 4.57 6.55 6.28
CA GLN A 89 5.24 7.71 5.66
C GLN A 89 4.24 8.70 5.06
N PHE A 90 2.98 8.30 4.90
CA PHE A 90 1.91 9.06 4.27
C PHE A 90 0.82 9.47 5.26
N TYR A 91 0.52 8.62 6.25
CA TYR A 91 -0.54 8.85 7.22
C TYR A 91 -0.11 8.54 8.65
N ASP A 92 -0.79 9.17 9.61
CA ASP A 92 -0.70 8.76 11.00
C ASP A 92 -1.45 7.44 11.20
N LEU A 93 -0.89 6.52 12.01
CA LEU A 93 -1.48 5.19 12.24
C LEU A 93 -2.87 5.25 12.92
N GLU A 94 -3.12 6.32 13.66
CA GLU A 94 -4.39 6.57 14.34
C GLU A 94 -5.43 7.28 13.44
N GLU A 95 -5.02 7.68 12.23
CA GLU A 95 -5.91 8.35 11.28
C GLU A 95 -6.87 7.34 10.64
N THR A 96 -8.10 7.80 10.37
CA THR A 96 -9.11 7.05 9.62
C THR A 96 -9.21 7.67 8.23
N VAL A 97 -8.98 6.85 7.20
CA VAL A 97 -8.87 7.28 5.82
C VAL A 97 -9.80 6.46 4.91
N PRO A 98 -10.27 7.05 3.80
CA PRO A 98 -11.16 6.34 2.89
C PRO A 98 -10.42 5.25 2.11
N VAL A 99 -11.07 4.11 1.93
CA VAL A 99 -10.56 3.01 1.10
C VAL A 99 -10.76 3.36 -0.38
N ARG A 100 -9.71 3.14 -1.17
CA ARG A 100 -9.61 3.38 -2.60
C ARG A 100 -9.26 2.09 -3.34
N ILE A 101 -9.48 2.09 -4.64
CA ILE A 101 -9.21 0.95 -5.52
C ILE A 101 -8.07 1.34 -6.45
N TYR A 102 -7.02 0.52 -6.45
CA TYR A 102 -5.84 0.72 -7.27
C TYR A 102 -5.70 -0.41 -8.29
N LEU A 103 -5.37 -0.04 -9.53
CA LEU A 103 -4.92 -0.97 -10.57
C LEU A 103 -3.39 -0.88 -10.64
N ILE A 104 -2.74 -1.96 -10.25
CA ILE A 104 -1.30 -2.14 -10.34
C ILE A 104 -1.02 -3.01 -11.56
N THR A 105 -0.20 -2.52 -12.47
CA THR A 105 0.19 -3.25 -13.67
C THR A 105 1.69 -3.41 -13.72
N GLU A 106 2.13 -4.66 -13.91
CA GLU A 106 3.52 -5.02 -14.08
C GLU A 106 3.70 -5.64 -15.46
N ALA A 107 4.57 -5.05 -16.27
CA ALA A 107 5.03 -5.66 -17.52
C ALA A 107 6.37 -5.04 -17.92
N GLU A 108 7.29 -5.84 -18.44
CA GLU A 108 8.64 -5.37 -18.79
C GLU A 108 8.62 -4.19 -19.77
N ASP A 109 7.70 -4.23 -20.74
CA ASP A 109 7.56 -3.19 -21.76
C ASP A 109 6.49 -2.14 -21.46
N LEU A 110 6.02 -2.04 -20.21
CA LEU A 110 5.05 -1.00 -19.83
C LEU A 110 5.69 0.39 -19.72
N ASN A 111 6.84 0.46 -19.07
CA ASN A 111 7.65 1.66 -18.86
C ASN A 111 9.07 1.27 -18.40
N ALA A 112 9.94 2.24 -18.15
CA ALA A 112 11.31 1.95 -17.73
C ALA A 112 11.43 1.12 -16.43
N SER A 113 10.46 1.25 -15.51
CA SER A 113 10.40 0.45 -14.28
C SER A 113 9.68 -0.89 -14.44
N GLY A 114 8.94 -1.08 -15.53
CA GLY A 114 8.01 -2.19 -15.74
C GLY A 114 6.85 -2.25 -14.75
N PHE A 115 6.51 -1.13 -14.12
CA PHE A 115 5.58 -1.06 -12.99
C PHE A 115 4.80 0.26 -13.01
N ARG A 116 3.47 0.18 -12.88
CA ARG A 116 2.57 1.33 -12.84
C ARG A 116 1.43 1.06 -11.84
N ILE A 117 1.00 2.09 -11.13
CA ILE A 117 -0.19 2.03 -10.28
C ILE A 117 -1.09 3.21 -10.63
N ASP A 118 -2.36 2.93 -10.88
CA ASP A 118 -3.39 3.91 -11.21
C ASP A 118 -4.52 3.85 -10.18
N GLU A 119 -4.99 5.02 -9.73
CA GLU A 119 -6.16 5.11 -8.85
C GLU A 119 -7.44 5.06 -9.68
N MET A 120 -8.27 4.07 -9.39
CA MET A 120 -9.47 3.77 -10.18
C MET A 120 -10.70 4.46 -9.62
N GLY A 121 -10.79 4.58 -8.30
CA GLY A 121 -11.84 5.30 -7.60
C GLY A 121 -11.81 5.00 -6.11
N THR A 122 -12.79 5.51 -5.37
CA THR A 122 -13.02 5.13 -3.98
C THR A 122 -13.87 3.87 -3.87
N ALA A 123 -13.86 3.22 -2.71
CA ALA A 123 -14.79 2.13 -2.39
C ALA A 123 -16.26 2.60 -2.52
N ASP A 124 -16.55 3.85 -2.16
CA ASP A 124 -17.89 4.43 -2.31
C ASP A 124 -18.30 4.63 -3.77
N ASP A 125 -17.36 5.02 -4.64
CA ASP A 125 -17.63 5.14 -6.08
C ASP A 125 -17.99 3.77 -6.66
N LEU A 126 -17.33 2.70 -6.20
CA LEU A 126 -17.65 1.33 -6.62
C LEU A 126 -19.05 0.90 -6.15
N MET A 127 -19.44 1.25 -4.92
CA MET A 127 -20.79 0.95 -4.41
C MET A 127 -21.90 1.78 -5.08
N THR A 128 -21.59 3.01 -5.50
CA THR A 128 -22.58 3.94 -6.08
C THR A 128 -22.71 3.78 -7.59
N ASN A 129 -21.60 3.53 -8.28
CA ASN A 129 -21.54 3.39 -9.74
C ASN A 129 -20.47 2.39 -10.16
N GLU A 130 -20.71 1.12 -9.80
CA GLU A 130 -19.84 -0.02 -10.13
C GLU A 130 -19.47 -0.04 -11.62
N ALA A 131 -20.45 0.18 -12.49
CA ALA A 131 -20.26 0.15 -13.93
C ALA A 131 -19.24 1.19 -14.42
N ALA A 132 -19.24 2.40 -13.87
CA ALA A 132 -18.28 3.43 -14.24
C ALA A 132 -16.85 3.11 -13.77
N VAL A 133 -16.70 2.60 -12.54
CA VAL A 133 -15.39 2.20 -12.01
C VAL A 133 -14.85 1.00 -12.79
N ALA A 134 -15.68 -0.01 -13.04
CA ALA A 134 -15.33 -1.17 -13.86
C ALA A 134 -14.94 -0.77 -15.29
N ALA A 135 -15.69 0.13 -15.92
CA ALA A 135 -15.36 0.65 -17.25
C ALA A 135 -14.01 1.38 -17.28
N LYS A 136 -13.71 2.18 -16.25
CA LYS A 136 -12.42 2.86 -16.12
C LYS A 136 -11.27 1.86 -15.97
N ILE A 137 -11.47 0.80 -15.17
CA ILE A 137 -10.48 -0.28 -14.98
C ILE A 137 -10.22 -1.01 -16.30
N ASN A 138 -11.30 -1.41 -16.98
CA ASN A 138 -11.23 -2.12 -18.26
C ASN A 138 -10.54 -1.27 -19.33
N ALA A 139 -10.91 0.01 -19.44
CA ALA A 139 -10.28 0.93 -20.39
C ALA A 139 -8.77 1.09 -20.14
N GLN A 140 -8.36 1.32 -18.89
CA GLN A 140 -6.94 1.44 -18.55
C GLN A 140 -6.17 0.13 -18.80
N ALA A 141 -6.72 -1.02 -18.40
CA ALA A 141 -6.07 -2.29 -18.61
C ALA A 141 -5.93 -2.64 -20.11
N SER A 142 -6.96 -2.34 -20.90
CA SER A 142 -6.96 -2.54 -22.37
C SER A 142 -5.96 -1.63 -23.08
N GLU A 143 -5.87 -0.36 -22.69
CA GLU A 143 -4.87 0.58 -23.19
C GLU A 143 -3.45 0.09 -22.89
N GLN A 144 -3.19 -0.33 -21.65
CA GLN A 144 -1.90 -0.86 -21.22
C GLN A 144 -1.53 -2.15 -21.94
N TRP A 145 -2.49 -3.05 -22.15
CA TRP A 145 -2.27 -4.29 -22.91
C TRP A 145 -1.90 -3.99 -24.36
N THR A 146 -2.62 -3.07 -24.98
CA THR A 146 -2.35 -2.64 -26.37
C THR A 146 -0.97 -2.00 -26.47
N TYR A 147 -0.61 -1.15 -25.51
CA TYR A 147 0.70 -0.51 -25.46
C TYR A 147 1.84 -1.54 -25.32
N VAL A 148 1.73 -2.47 -24.38
CA VAL A 148 2.75 -3.51 -24.15
C VAL A 148 2.91 -4.37 -25.40
N ASN A 149 1.81 -4.78 -26.03
CA ASN A 149 1.89 -5.59 -27.26
C ASN A 149 2.47 -4.81 -28.45
N ALA A 150 2.24 -3.52 -28.54
CA ALA A 150 2.80 -2.69 -29.60
C ALA A 150 4.31 -2.45 -29.43
N HIS A 151 4.82 -2.43 -28.19
CA HIS A 151 6.22 -2.11 -27.87
C HIS A 151 7.00 -3.32 -27.33
N LEU A 152 6.55 -4.54 -27.65
CA LEU A 152 7.18 -5.79 -27.24
C LEU A 152 8.68 -5.81 -27.55
N GLY A 153 9.51 -5.85 -26.50
CA GLY A 153 10.97 -5.86 -26.57
C GLY A 153 11.64 -4.51 -26.83
N GLU A 154 10.90 -3.43 -27.10
CA GLU A 154 11.47 -2.11 -27.36
C GLU A 154 11.99 -1.45 -26.08
N VAL A 155 11.23 -1.54 -25.00
CA VAL A 155 11.60 -0.95 -23.71
C VAL A 155 12.71 -1.78 -23.06
N ALA A 156 12.66 -3.10 -23.17
CA ALA A 156 13.75 -3.99 -22.77
C ALA A 156 15.07 -3.61 -23.48
N ALA A 157 15.03 -3.43 -24.81
CA ALA A 157 16.21 -3.02 -25.59
C ALA A 157 16.71 -1.61 -25.22
N ALA A 158 15.80 -0.66 -24.93
CA ALA A 158 16.16 0.67 -24.47
C ALA A 158 16.83 0.64 -23.09
N LYS A 159 16.34 -0.20 -22.18
CA LYS A 159 16.92 -0.40 -20.83
C LYS A 159 18.30 -1.03 -20.90
N GLU A 160 18.51 -1.99 -21.80
CA GLU A 160 19.83 -2.60 -22.03
C GLU A 160 20.83 -1.56 -22.57
N LYS A 161 20.43 -0.76 -23.56
CA LYS A 161 21.26 0.34 -24.09
C LYS A 161 21.59 1.39 -23.02
N ALA A 162 20.61 1.76 -22.20
CA ALA A 162 20.82 2.70 -21.09
C ALA A 162 21.75 2.13 -20.01
N ALA A 163 21.62 0.84 -19.67
CA ALA A 163 22.49 0.16 -18.72
C ALA A 163 23.93 0.03 -19.26
N ALA A 164 24.10 -0.28 -20.54
CA ALA A 164 25.40 -0.32 -21.20
C ALA A 164 26.07 1.06 -21.24
N ALA A 165 25.31 2.12 -21.57
CA ALA A 165 25.80 3.49 -21.56
C ALA A 165 26.20 3.96 -20.15
N PHE A 166 25.42 3.61 -19.12
CA PHE A 166 25.75 3.91 -17.73
C PHE A 166 27.01 3.19 -17.25
N LYS A 167 27.17 1.90 -17.60
CA LYS A 167 28.40 1.14 -17.32
C LYS A 167 29.61 1.72 -18.04
N ALA A 168 29.47 2.15 -19.29
CA ALA A 168 30.54 2.80 -20.05
C ALA A 168 30.95 4.16 -19.43
N LYS A 169 29.99 4.96 -18.97
CA LYS A 169 30.25 6.25 -18.28
C LYS A 169 30.97 6.04 -16.94
N GLN A 170 30.57 5.02 -16.17
CA GLN A 170 31.24 4.66 -14.91
C GLN A 170 32.67 4.13 -15.13
N ALA A 171 32.91 3.37 -16.20
CA ALA A 171 34.24 2.88 -16.55
C ALA A 171 35.19 4.01 -17.01
N ALA A 172 34.67 5.02 -17.74
CA ALA A 172 35.42 6.19 -18.17
C ALA A 172 35.78 7.14 -17.01
N ALA A 173 34.86 7.33 -16.05
CA ALA A 173 35.12 8.14 -14.86
C ALA A 173 36.18 7.54 -13.92
N LYS A 174 36.45 6.23 -14.02
CA LYS A 174 37.47 5.52 -13.22
C LYS A 174 38.88 5.56 -13.81
N LYS A 175 39.08 6.21 -14.98
CA LYS A 175 40.39 6.40 -15.63
C LYS A 175 40.70 7.89 -15.82
N THR A 176 41.09 8.58 -14.75
CA THR A 176 41.96 9.76 -14.83
C THR A 176 43.25 9.50 -14.04
N PRO A 177 44.41 10.01 -14.51
CA PRO A 177 45.72 9.51 -14.13
C PRO A 177 46.21 10.04 -12.78
N ALA A 178 47.13 9.27 -12.20
CA ALA A 178 47.72 9.42 -10.87
C ALA A 178 48.17 10.86 -10.55
N LYS A 179 47.73 11.32 -9.37
CA LYS A 179 48.23 12.50 -8.66
C LYS A 179 49.74 12.34 -8.40
N LYS A 180 50.54 13.22 -9.04
CA LYS A 180 51.98 13.40 -8.78
C LYS A 180 52.19 13.65 -7.29
N THR A 181 52.93 12.76 -6.62
CA THR A 181 53.38 12.92 -5.23
C THR A 181 54.48 13.97 -5.17
N THR A 182 54.26 15.05 -4.43
CA THR A 182 55.35 15.93 -3.96
C THR A 182 55.44 15.84 -2.45
N ALA A 183 56.68 15.72 -1.98
CA ALA A 183 57.10 15.18 -0.70
C ALA A 183 56.56 15.88 0.56
N LYS A 184 56.32 15.05 1.58
CA LYS A 184 56.08 15.39 2.98
C LYS A 184 57.37 15.94 3.60
N ARG A 185 57.37 17.19 4.08
CA ARG A 185 58.45 17.71 4.95
C ARG A 185 57.95 17.81 6.39
N THR A 186 58.55 16.98 7.25
CA THR A 186 58.34 16.91 8.70
C THR A 186 59.39 17.77 9.40
N THR A 187 59.00 18.56 10.41
CA THR A 187 59.80 19.05 11.58
C THR A 187 58.92 20.05 12.34
N THR A 188 58.74 20.15 13.66
CA THR A 188 59.23 19.48 14.87
C THR A 188 58.51 20.18 16.06
N ARG A 189 58.19 19.44 17.15
CA ARG A 189 58.05 19.86 18.58
C ARG A 189 57.17 21.10 18.90
N ARG A 190 56.30 21.09 19.93
CA ARG A 190 56.62 20.90 21.36
C ARG A 190 55.33 20.81 22.20
N LYS A 191 55.43 20.13 23.34
CA LYS A 191 54.39 19.70 24.31
C LYS A 191 54.23 20.68 25.50
N ALA A 192 53.03 20.69 26.11
CA ALA A 192 52.68 21.09 27.50
C ALA A 192 52.82 22.60 27.88
N THR A 193 52.05 23.26 28.77
CA THR A 193 51.12 22.89 29.87
C THR A 193 50.44 24.15 30.44
N ALA A 194 49.27 23.98 31.09
CA ALA A 194 48.80 24.63 32.34
C ALA A 194 48.31 26.12 32.40
N ARG A 195 47.01 26.25 32.77
CA ARG A 195 46.39 27.04 33.87
C ARG A 195 46.60 28.57 34.01
N LYS A 196 45.48 29.33 33.94
CA LYS A 196 44.74 29.96 35.08
C LYS A 196 44.29 31.43 34.82
N ALA A 197 42.96 31.62 35.02
CA ALA A 197 42.17 32.78 35.50
C ALA A 197 42.29 34.19 34.90
N THR A 198 41.12 34.83 34.69
CA THR A 198 40.61 36.05 35.37
C THR A 198 39.22 36.42 34.81
N THR A 199 38.14 36.24 35.58
CA THR A 199 37.33 37.30 36.24
C THR A 199 36.69 38.35 35.31
N ALA A 200 35.35 38.34 35.22
CA ALA A 200 34.51 39.53 35.38
C ALA A 200 33.04 39.13 35.50
N ALA A 201 32.40 39.62 36.55
CA ALA A 201 31.01 39.40 36.91
C ALA A 201 30.06 40.33 36.14
N LYS A 202 28.81 39.90 35.93
CA LYS A 202 27.65 40.73 36.28
C LYS A 202 26.39 39.89 36.54
N LYS A 203 25.92 40.06 37.78
CA LYS A 203 24.64 39.71 38.43
C LYS A 203 23.48 40.36 37.66
N THR A 204 22.29 39.74 37.57
CA THR A 204 21.06 40.01 38.37
C THR A 204 19.91 39.29 37.63
N THR A 205 18.83 38.71 38.18
CA THR A 205 18.20 38.66 39.51
C THR A 205 16.98 37.73 39.38
N THR A 206 16.60 37.06 40.49
CA THR A 206 15.21 36.72 40.94
C THR A 206 14.29 35.88 40.03
N ALA A 207 13.43 34.98 40.49
CA ALA A 207 13.09 34.45 41.80
C ALA A 207 12.26 33.16 41.56
N ALA A 208 12.27 32.29 42.56
CA ALA A 208 11.45 31.09 42.63
C ALA A 208 9.97 31.42 42.86
N ALA A 209 9.07 30.61 42.29
CA ALA A 209 7.77 30.32 42.91
C ALA A 209 7.21 28.97 42.41
N LYS A 210 7.25 28.00 43.32
CA LYS A 210 6.54 26.72 43.29
C LYS A 210 5.06 26.98 43.61
N ARG A 211 4.11 26.31 42.93
CA ARG A 211 2.85 25.81 43.53
C ARG A 211 2.08 24.92 42.55
N THR A 212 2.24 23.61 42.72
CA THR A 212 1.31 22.55 42.33
C THR A 212 0.35 22.29 43.49
N THR A 213 -0.95 22.50 43.28
CA THR A 213 -2.01 22.00 44.15
C THR A 213 -3.27 21.71 43.33
N THR A 214 -3.53 20.45 43.03
CA THR A 214 -4.90 19.93 42.83
C THR A 214 -4.94 18.46 43.26
N ALA A 215 -5.32 18.26 44.52
CA ALA A 215 -5.86 17.00 44.99
C ALA A 215 -7.39 17.11 44.96
N LYS A 216 -8.07 16.22 44.23
CA LYS A 216 -9.49 15.90 44.41
C LYS A 216 -9.73 14.42 44.15
N LYS A 217 -9.85 13.65 45.23
CA LYS A 217 -10.74 12.49 45.42
C LYS A 217 -10.99 12.39 46.93
N PRO A 218 -12.19 11.98 47.41
CA PRO A 218 -12.50 10.54 47.48
C PRO A 218 -14.01 10.21 47.26
N THR A 219 -14.35 9.02 46.73
CA THR A 219 -15.20 7.96 47.37
C THR A 219 -16.72 8.27 47.41
N THR A 220 -17.69 7.37 47.16
CA THR A 220 -17.80 5.93 47.43
C THR A 220 -19.11 5.35 46.83
N ALA A 221 -19.06 4.06 46.47
CA ALA A 221 -20.03 2.99 46.78
C ALA A 221 -21.37 2.79 46.02
N ALA A 222 -21.68 1.49 45.95
CA ALA A 222 -22.96 0.80 45.73
C ALA A 222 -23.39 0.55 44.26
N THR A 223 -23.94 -0.60 43.84
CA THR A 223 -24.22 -1.91 44.47
C THR A 223 -24.69 -2.88 43.36
N LYS A 224 -24.21 -4.12 43.43
CA LYS A 224 -24.80 -5.44 43.11
C LYS A 224 -25.92 -5.63 42.05
N ARG A 225 -25.71 -6.72 41.28
CA ARG A 225 -26.62 -7.87 40.97
C ARG A 225 -28.00 -7.62 40.35
N SER A 226 -28.20 -8.20 39.17
CA SER A 226 -29.16 -9.30 38.91
C SER A 226 -28.64 -10.04 37.65
N THR A 227 -28.44 -11.36 37.54
CA THR A 227 -29.19 -12.60 37.82
C THR A 227 -30.49 -12.78 37.02
N ALA A 228 -30.55 -13.97 36.40
CA ALA A 228 -31.72 -14.71 35.92
C ALA A 228 -32.27 -14.30 34.54
N ALA A 229 -32.19 -15.10 33.48
CA ALA A 229 -32.60 -16.49 33.25
C ALA A 229 -33.98 -16.60 32.57
N LYS A 230 -34.00 -17.54 31.61
CA LYS A 230 -35.01 -18.60 31.44
C LYS A 230 -36.09 -18.40 30.37
N LYS A 231 -35.96 -19.26 29.34
CA LYS A 231 -36.99 -20.07 28.62
C LYS A 231 -38.11 -19.27 27.92
N THR A 232 -38.77 -19.73 26.86
CA THR A 232 -39.30 -21.07 26.52
C THR A 232 -39.77 -20.94 25.06
N THR A 233 -39.45 -21.86 24.16
CA THR A 233 -40.32 -22.98 23.73
C THR A 233 -41.71 -22.54 23.28
N THR A 234 -42.06 -22.85 22.02
CA THR A 234 -43.31 -23.49 21.52
C THR A 234 -43.28 -23.32 19.99
N THR A 235 -42.88 -24.32 19.19
CA THR A 235 -43.64 -25.51 18.75
C THR A 235 -44.92 -25.16 17.99
N ARG A 236 -45.20 -26.00 16.97
CA ARG A 236 -46.50 -26.24 16.33
C ARG A 236 -46.87 -25.25 15.21
N ARG A 237 -47.41 -25.68 14.06
CA ARG A 237 -47.88 -26.99 13.58
C ARG A 237 -48.36 -26.78 12.13
N THR A 238 -48.27 -27.83 11.29
CA THR A 238 -49.23 -28.28 10.23
C THR A 238 -49.71 -27.29 9.17
N THR A 239 -49.74 -27.61 7.87
CA THR A 239 -50.49 -28.68 7.17
C THR A 239 -49.91 -28.77 5.74
N ALA A 240 -49.52 -29.91 5.15
CA ALA A 240 -50.34 -31.03 4.65
C ALA A 240 -51.48 -30.64 3.69
N ALA A 241 -51.26 -30.74 2.37
CA ALA A 241 -52.18 -31.19 1.30
C ALA A 241 -51.43 -31.04 -0.04
N LYS A 242 -51.01 -32.06 -0.79
CA LYS A 242 -51.66 -33.25 -1.40
C LYS A 242 -52.35 -32.93 -2.74
N LYS A 243 -51.92 -33.71 -3.75
CA LYS A 243 -52.52 -34.01 -5.08
C LYS A 243 -52.44 -32.89 -6.12
N SER A 244 -52.37 -33.13 -7.43
CA SER A 244 -52.21 -34.29 -8.33
C SER A 244 -52.69 -33.79 -9.70
N THR A 245 -52.04 -34.20 -10.78
CA THR A 245 -52.57 -34.31 -12.16
C THR A 245 -53.22 -33.08 -12.78
N ASN A 246 -52.56 -32.51 -13.81
CA ASN A 246 -52.82 -32.89 -15.19
C ASN A 246 -51.57 -32.62 -16.04
#